data_AF-A0A3S9W6R2-F1
#
_entry.id   AF-A0A3S9W6R2-F1
#
_cell.length_a   1.000
_cell.length_b   1.000
_cell.length_c   1.000
_cell.angle_alpha   90.00
_cell.angle_beta   90.00
_cell.angle_gamma   90.00
#
_symmetry.space_group_name_H-M   'P 1'
#
loop_
_entity.id
_entity.type
_entity.pdbx_description
1 polymer ?
#
loop_
_entity_poly.entity_id
_entity_poly.type
_entity_poly.pdbx_seq_one_letter_code
_entity_poly.pdbx_strand_id
1 'polypeptide(L)' 'MSSTILNLPLTDDERAILEVYSALKDLCARDLPPYQAANLRDALASVSIVVTGATLDYENLIDHGI' A
#
# COMPACT_ATOMS: atom_id res chain seq x y z
N MET A 1 13.74 -11.06 8.36
CA MET A 1 12.36 -11.52 8.59
C MET A 1 11.46 -10.31 8.44
N SER A 2 10.35 -10.42 7.71
CA SER A 2 9.41 -9.30 7.55
C SER A 2 8.45 -9.32 8.75
N SER A 3 8.30 -8.17 9.40
CA SER A 3 7.54 -7.98 10.62
C SER A 3 6.70 -6.71 10.52
N THR A 4 5.61 -6.63 11.27
CA THR A 4 4.85 -5.39 11.45
C THR A 4 5.72 -4.29 12.05
N ILE A 5 5.22 -3.04 12.07
CA ILE A 5 5.91 -1.93 12.73
C ILE A 5 6.07 -2.14 14.25
N LEU A 6 5.35 -3.11 14.82
CA LEU A 6 5.43 -3.54 16.22
C LEU A 6 6.38 -4.74 16.43
N ASN A 7 7.17 -5.12 15.41
CA ASN A 7 8.06 -6.28 15.42
C ASN A 7 7.37 -7.63 15.64
N LEU A 8 6.10 -7.74 15.26
CA LEU A 8 5.38 -9.03 15.26
C LEU A 8 5.57 -9.74 13.93
N PRO A 9 5.63 -11.08 13.91
CA PRO A 9 5.66 -11.83 12.66
C PRO A 9 4.36 -11.61 11.89
N LEU A 10 4.47 -11.40 10.59
CA LEU A 10 3.32 -11.29 9.70
C LEU A 10 2.63 -12.65 9.53
N THR A 11 1.30 -12.64 9.59
CA THR A 11 0.44 -13.71 9.08
C THR A 11 0.49 -13.77 7.55
N ASP A 12 -0.04 -14.85 6.98
CA ASP A 12 -0.12 -15.01 5.52
C ASP A 12 -1.06 -13.96 4.89
N ASP A 13 -2.17 -13.62 5.55
CA ASP A 13 -3.11 -12.60 5.08
C ASP A 13 -2.48 -11.20 5.09
N GLU A 14 -1.76 -10.83 6.16
CA GLU A 14 -1.07 -9.55 6.24
C GLU A 14 0.03 -9.42 5.18
N ARG A 15 0.73 -10.52 4.88
CA ARG A 15 1.69 -10.57 3.78
C ARG A 15 1.02 -10.33 2.43
N ALA A 16 -0.11 -10.99 2.18
CA ALA A 16 -0.87 -10.80 0.94
C ALA A 16 -1.38 -9.36 0.79
N ILE A 17 -1.82 -8.72 1.88
CA ILE A 17 -2.23 -7.31 1.87
C ILE A 17 -1.04 -6.40 1.52
N LEU A 18 0.14 -6.65 2.10
CA LEU A 18 1.35 -5.89 1.78
C LEU A 18 1.80 -6.07 0.34
N GLU A 19 1.64 -7.27 -0.24
CA GLU A 19 1.92 -7.52 -1.66
C GLU A 19 1.02 -6.68 -2.57
N VAL A 20 -0.29 -6.59 -2.26
CA VAL A 20 -1.23 -5.73 -3.00
C VAL A 20 -0.86 -4.25 -2.85
N TYR A 21 -0.56 -3.81 -1.63
CA TYR A 21 -0.14 -2.43 -1.35
C TYR A 21 1.13 -2.06 -2.14
N SER A 22 2.14 -2.94 -2.13
CA SER A 22 3.38 -2.76 -2.88
C SER A 22 3.13 -2.69 -4.39
N ALA A 23 2.32 -3.59 -4.93
CA ALA A 23 2.00 -3.60 -6.36
C ALA A 23 1.25 -2.32 -6.80
N LEU A 24 0.35 -1.79 -5.96
CA LEU A 24 -0.34 -0.53 -6.23
C LEU A 24 0.63 0.67 -6.22
N LYS A 25 1.57 0.72 -5.27
CA LYS A 25 2.64 1.73 -5.28
C LYS A 25 3.46 1.68 -6.57
N ASP A 26 3.87 0.48 -6.97
CA ASP A 26 4.64 0.27 -8.20
C ASP A 26 3.88 0.66 -9.47
N LEU A 27 2.56 0.50 -9.49
CA LEU A 27 1.72 0.96 -10.60
C LEU A 27 1.56 2.48 -10.61
N CYS A 28 1.35 3.10 -9.45
CA CYS A 28 1.18 4.55 -9.32
C CYS A 28 2.46 5.33 -9.68
N ALA A 29 3.63 4.70 -9.56
CA ALA A 29 4.92 5.28 -9.96
C ALA A 29 5.18 5.26 -11.48
N ARG A 30 4.31 4.62 -12.28
CA ARG A 30 4.46 4.53 -13.75
C ARG A 30 3.78 5.69 -14.46
N ASP A 31 4.23 5.95 -15.69
CA ASP A 31 3.53 6.85 -16.61
C ASP A 31 2.33 6.13 -17.23
N LEU A 32 1.15 6.34 -16.65
CA LEU A 32 -0.12 5.73 -17.06
C LEU A 32 -1.09 6.79 -17.60
N PRO A 33 -2.06 6.40 -18.44
CA PRO A 33 -3.15 7.28 -18.82
C PRO A 33 -3.85 7.89 -17.59
N PRO A 34 -4.27 9.17 -17.63
CA PRO A 34 -4.75 9.88 -16.44
C PRO A 34 -5.88 9.18 -15.68
N TYR A 35 -6.81 8.53 -16.38
CA TYR A 35 -7.91 7.81 -15.72
C TYR A 35 -7.41 6.58 -14.94
N GLN A 36 -6.39 5.88 -15.44
CA GLN A 36 -5.82 4.71 -14.75
C GLN A 36 -5.07 5.16 -13.49
N ALA A 37 -4.21 6.17 -13.63
CA ALA A 37 -3.46 6.72 -12.51
C ALA A 37 -4.38 7.22 -11.39
N ALA A 38 -5.46 7.95 -11.72
CA ALA A 38 -6.42 8.43 -10.72
C ALA A 38 -7.08 7.27 -9.95
N ASN A 39 -7.65 6.29 -10.65
CA ASN A 39 -8.34 5.17 -9.98
C ASN A 39 -7.38 4.25 -9.20
N LEU A 40 -6.13 4.09 -9.65
CA LEU A 40 -5.11 3.33 -8.92
C LEU A 40 -4.67 4.06 -7.64
N ARG A 41 -4.60 5.39 -7.67
CA ARG A 41 -4.37 6.20 -6.47
C ARG A 41 -5.51 6.06 -5.47
N ASP A 42 -6.76 6.07 -5.92
CA ASP A 42 -7.92 5.84 -5.03
C ASP A 42 -7.89 4.44 -4.40
N ALA A 43 -7.50 3.42 -5.17
CA ALA A 43 -7.30 2.07 -4.66
C ALA A 43 -6.16 2.01 -3.64
N LEU A 44 -5.02 2.65 -3.92
CA LEU A 44 -3.88 2.72 -2.99
C LEU A 44 -4.26 3.44 -1.70
N ALA A 45 -5.05 4.53 -1.78
CA ALA A 45 -5.59 5.24 -0.63
C ALA A 45 -6.49 4.36 0.23
N SER A 46 -7.32 3.52 -0.38
CA SER A 46 -8.21 2.60 0.34
C SER A 46 -7.44 1.48 1.03
N VAL A 47 -6.42 0.92 0.36
CA VAL A 47 -5.59 -0.16 0.92
C VAL A 47 -4.68 0.34 2.04
N SER A 48 -4.16 1.58 1.95
CA SER A 48 -3.29 2.15 2.99
C SER A 48 -3.97 2.25 4.35
N ILE A 49 -5.30 2.43 4.38
CA ILE A 49 -6.10 2.44 5.62
C ILE A 49 -6.01 1.07 6.31
N VAL A 50 -6.10 -0.02 5.54
CA VAL A 50 -5.98 -1.39 6.07
C VAL A 50 -4.55 -1.65 6.57
N VAL A 51 -3.54 -1.28 5.78
CA VAL A 51 -2.11 -1.42 6.12
C VAL A 51 -1.77 -0.68 7.40
N THR A 52 -2.23 0.56 7.53
CA THR A 52 -2.01 1.39 8.73
C THR A 52 -2.78 0.84 9.93
N GLY A 53 -4.06 0.47 9.74
CA GLY A 53 -4.91 -0.06 10.81
C GLY A 53 -4.42 -1.39 11.37
N ALA A 54 -3.83 -2.24 10.52
CA ALA A 54 -3.19 -3.49 10.90
C ALA A 54 -1.73 -3.32 11.35
N THR A 55 -1.22 -2.09 11.43
CA THR A 55 0.16 -1.77 11.85
C THR A 55 1.24 -2.44 10.99
N LEU A 56 0.95 -2.71 9.72
CA LEU A 56 1.87 -3.44 8.83
C LEU A 56 2.97 -2.54 8.30
N ASP A 57 2.59 -1.33 7.91
CA ASP A 57 3.48 -0.27 7.42
C ASP A 57 2.84 1.10 7.71
N TYR A 58 3.65 2.15 7.74
CA TYR A 58 3.18 3.54 7.84
C TYR A 58 3.97 4.42 6.88
N GLU A 59 3.28 4.95 5.88
CA GLU A 59 3.82 5.91 4.92
C GLU A 59 2.83 7.06 4.73
N ASN A 60 3.35 8.27 4.52
CA ASN A 60 2.50 9.40 4.17
C ASN A 60 2.17 9.34 2.67
N LEU A 61 0.90 9.17 2.34
CA LEU A 61 0.46 9.00 0.95
C LEU A 61 0.69 10.23 0.06
N ILE A 62 0.89 11.41 0.67
CA ILE A 62 1.25 12.65 -0.04
C ILE A 62 2.55 12.45 -0.84
N ASP A 63 3.49 11.62 -0.35
CA ASP A 63 4.74 11.31 -1.04
C ASP A 63 4.53 10.54 -2.35
N HIS A 64 3.33 9.96 -2.55
CA HIS A 64 2.91 9.25 -3.77
C HIS A 64 1.94 10.07 -4.65
N GLY A 65 1.74 11.35 -4.32
CA GLY A 65 0.80 12.22 -5.04
C GLY A 65 -0.66 11.84 -4.84
N ILE A 66 -0.97 11.27 -3.67
CA ILE A 66 -2.32 10.94 -3.20
C ILE A 66 -2.73 11.93 -2.11
#